data_AF-A0A520GVL8-F1
#
_entry.id   AF-A0A520GVL8-F1
#
_cell.length_a   1.000
_cell.length_b   1.000
_cell.length_c   1.000
_cell.angle_alpha   90.00
_cell.angle_beta   90.00
_cell.angle_gamma   90.00
#
_symmetry.space_group_name_H-M   'P 1'
#
loop_
_entity.id
_entity.type
_entity.pdbx_description
1 polymer ?
#
loop_
_entity_poly.entity_id
_entity_poly.type
_entity_poly.pdbx_seq_one_letter_code
_entity_poly.pdbx_strand_id
1 'polypeptide(L)'
;MQSEPDRTRPSVTRRTYARRLVSTLALLLSCGQPIYGQTATSVTPTPQVAAAQAADRLGADFAAIAGFGDRLPGSAGYERTRDYLRAQLAALPGVEVREHAFDVMVPRTDRAALRFADGREVNVAAFWPAHVRLNATPAGGLAGKLVYAGDCEYDKLKPLSLRGNIAVVEPGARGR
;
A
#
# COMPACT_ATOMS: atom_id res chain seq x y z
N MET A 1 16.77 43.03 7.60
CA MET A 1 17.26 42.74 8.96
C MET A 1 16.70 41.36 9.35
N GLN A 2 17.32 40.31 8.81
CA GLN A 2 16.91 38.92 8.99
C GLN A 2 17.81 38.34 10.08
N SER A 3 17.21 37.98 11.21
CA SER A 3 17.87 37.27 12.30
C SER A 3 17.62 35.76 12.13
N GLU A 4 18.63 35.09 11.61
CA GLU A 4 18.72 33.64 11.47
C GLU A 4 18.91 33.00 12.86
N PRO A 5 18.08 32.03 13.29
CA PRO A 5 18.32 31.34 14.54
C PRO A 5 19.35 30.21 14.35
N ASP A 6 20.48 30.45 14.98
CA ASP A 6 21.59 29.54 15.31
C ASP A 6 21.09 28.15 15.72
N ARG A 7 21.30 27.16 14.84
CA ARG A 7 21.13 25.74 15.16
C ARG A 7 22.45 25.17 15.67
N THR A 8 22.76 25.47 16.92
CA THR A 8 23.78 24.75 17.69
C THR A 8 23.40 23.27 17.77
N ARG A 9 24.07 22.43 16.97
CA ARG A 9 24.04 20.97 17.09
C ARG A 9 24.65 20.57 18.45
N PRO A 10 23.96 19.82 19.32
CA PRO A 10 24.64 19.18 20.43
C PRO A 10 25.55 18.07 19.89
N SER A 11 26.85 18.31 20.04
CA SER A 11 27.94 17.38 19.79
C SER A 11 28.08 16.37 20.92
N VAL A 12 28.28 15.10 20.55
CA VAL A 12 29.01 14.06 21.29
C VAL A 12 28.37 13.51 22.57
N THR A 13 28.05 12.21 22.53
CA THR A 13 28.40 11.34 23.66
C THR A 13 28.97 10.04 23.12
N ARG A 14 30.31 9.99 23.06
CA ARG A 14 31.07 8.75 22.90
C ARG A 14 30.79 7.88 24.13
N ARG A 15 30.22 6.70 23.94
CA ARG A 15 30.23 5.65 24.96
C ARG A 15 31.56 4.90 24.87
N THR A 16 32.43 5.21 25.82
CA THR A 16 33.71 4.55 26.04
C THR A 16 33.55 3.45 27.10
N TYR A 17 34.28 2.35 26.88
CA TYR A 17 34.71 1.32 27.83
C TYR A 17 33.68 0.40 28.49
N ALA A 18 33.72 -0.87 28.08
CA ALA A 18 34.08 -1.96 29.00
C ALA A 18 34.57 -3.18 28.21
N ARG A 19 35.89 -3.26 27.99
CA ARG A 19 36.59 -4.52 27.74
C ARG A 19 36.56 -5.32 29.04
N ARG A 20 35.95 -6.50 29.05
CA ARG A 20 36.27 -7.55 30.02
C ARG A 20 36.66 -8.81 29.26
N LEU A 21 37.97 -8.91 29.06
CA LEU A 21 38.69 -10.16 28.89
C LEU A 21 38.56 -10.96 30.18
N VAL A 22 37.93 -12.12 30.12
CA VAL A 22 38.20 -13.21 31.07
C VAL A 22 38.35 -14.47 30.24
N SER A 23 39.62 -14.78 29.96
CA SER A 23 40.07 -16.09 29.52
C SER A 23 39.88 -17.08 30.66
N THR A 24 39.12 -18.15 30.45
CA THR A 24 39.30 -19.38 31.24
C THR A 24 39.26 -20.58 30.32
N LEU A 25 40.47 -21.11 30.12
CA LEU A 25 40.82 -22.38 29.52
C LEU A 25 40.29 -23.50 30.44
N ALA A 26 39.41 -24.36 29.94
CA ALA A 26 39.08 -25.63 30.62
C ALA A 26 39.07 -26.78 29.61
N LEU A 27 39.97 -27.69 29.90
CA LEU A 27 40.44 -28.88 29.19
C LEU A 27 39.34 -29.92 28.92
N LEU A 28 39.33 -30.39 27.67
CA LEU A 28 38.98 -31.73 27.16
C LEU A 28 38.38 -32.75 28.17
N LEU A 29 37.14 -33.17 27.90
CA LEU A 29 36.75 -34.56 28.12
C LEU A 29 35.88 -35.05 26.97
N SER A 30 36.40 -36.07 26.29
CA SER A 30 35.83 -36.75 25.14
C SER A 30 34.54 -37.48 25.48
N CYS A 31 33.47 -37.18 24.75
CA CYS A 31 32.44 -38.17 24.41
C CYS A 31 32.18 -38.02 22.92
N GLY A 32 32.72 -38.95 22.12
CA GLY A 32 32.63 -38.95 20.67
C GLY A 32 31.18 -39.00 20.22
N GLN A 33 30.68 -37.88 19.69
CA GLN A 33 29.52 -37.88 18.82
C GLN A 33 30.07 -37.98 17.39
N PRO A 34 29.64 -38.96 16.58
CA PRO A 34 30.00 -38.97 15.17
C PRO A 34 29.47 -37.67 14.58
N ILE A 35 30.38 -36.83 14.12
CA ILE A 35 30.10 -35.70 13.24
C ILE A 35 29.63 -36.33 11.93
N TYR A 36 28.36 -36.74 11.87
CA TYR A 36 27.67 -36.89 10.61
C TYR A 36 27.56 -35.48 10.06
N GLY A 37 28.55 -35.09 9.25
CA GLY A 37 28.44 -33.93 8.39
C GLY A 37 27.22 -34.13 7.51
N GLN A 38 26.10 -33.51 7.88
CA GLN A 38 25.01 -33.29 6.95
C GLN A 38 25.52 -32.27 5.94
N THR A 39 26.18 -32.74 4.89
CA THR A 39 26.20 -32.01 3.63
C THR A 39 24.76 -31.93 3.17
N ALA A 40 24.10 -30.80 3.43
CA ALA A 40 22.82 -30.49 2.85
C ALA A 40 23.01 -30.45 1.33
N THR A 41 22.73 -31.57 0.66
CA THR A 41 22.72 -31.65 -0.79
C THR A 41 21.59 -30.74 -1.25
N SER A 42 21.94 -29.56 -1.77
CA SER A 42 20.98 -28.69 -2.43
C SER A 42 20.55 -29.39 -3.72
N VAL A 43 19.50 -30.20 -3.65
CA VAL A 43 18.86 -30.78 -4.83
C VAL A 43 18.29 -29.62 -5.61
N THR A 44 18.88 -29.30 -6.76
CA THR A 44 18.32 -28.31 -7.68
C THR A 44 16.96 -28.82 -8.16
N PRO A 45 15.86 -28.13 -7.87
CA PRO A 45 14.54 -28.56 -8.32
C PRO A 45 14.47 -28.54 -9.85
N THR A 46 13.82 -29.54 -10.42
CA THR A 46 13.47 -29.57 -11.85
C THR A 46 12.67 -28.31 -12.21
N PRO A 47 12.78 -27.73 -13.43
CA PRO A 47 12.06 -26.52 -13.81
C PRO A 47 10.56 -26.56 -13.51
N GLN A 48 9.92 -27.72 -13.67
CA GLN A 48 8.50 -27.92 -13.37
C GLN A 48 8.18 -27.76 -11.86
N VAL A 49 9.03 -28.32 -11.00
CA VAL A 49 8.89 -28.21 -9.53
C VAL A 49 9.19 -26.78 -9.08
N ALA A 50 10.20 -26.13 -9.67
CA ALA A 50 10.51 -24.73 -9.40
C ALA A 50 9.35 -23.80 -9.80
N ALA A 51 8.71 -24.05 -10.95
CA ALA A 51 7.55 -23.30 -11.42
C ALA A 51 6.33 -23.48 -10.52
N ALA A 52 6.03 -24.71 -10.11
CA ALA A 52 4.95 -24.98 -9.15
C ALA A 52 5.19 -24.27 -7.81
N GLN A 53 6.39 -24.38 -7.25
CA GLN A 53 6.76 -23.67 -6.03
C GLN A 53 6.71 -22.14 -6.17
N ALA A 54 6.97 -21.61 -7.36
CA ALA A 54 6.84 -20.18 -7.64
C ALA A 54 5.36 -19.76 -7.71
N ALA A 55 4.51 -20.58 -8.32
CA ALA A 55 3.06 -20.35 -8.36
C ALA A 55 2.44 -20.39 -6.95
N ASP A 56 2.83 -21.34 -6.11
CA ASP A 56 2.37 -21.44 -4.71
C ASP A 56 2.79 -20.20 -3.91
N ARG A 57 4.04 -19.77 -4.05
CA ARG A 57 4.55 -18.55 -3.40
C ARG A 57 3.79 -17.30 -3.88
N LEU A 58 3.57 -17.16 -5.19
CA LEU A 58 2.79 -16.07 -5.76
C LEU A 58 1.36 -16.06 -5.21
N GLY A 59 0.72 -17.23 -5.10
CA GLY A 59 -0.62 -17.34 -4.51
C GLY A 59 -0.66 -16.91 -3.05
N ALA A 60 0.35 -17.31 -2.26
CA ALA A 60 0.49 -16.90 -0.87
C ALA A 60 0.72 -15.39 -0.72
N ASP A 61 1.62 -14.82 -1.53
CA ASP A 61 1.88 -13.37 -1.57
C ASP A 61 0.62 -12.59 -1.95
N PHE A 62 -0.10 -13.05 -2.97
CA PHE A 62 -1.35 -12.44 -3.40
C PHE A 62 -2.39 -12.46 -2.28
N ALA A 63 -2.59 -13.61 -1.63
CA ALA A 63 -3.55 -13.75 -0.53
C ALA A 63 -3.19 -12.85 0.66
N ALA A 64 -1.90 -12.77 1.01
CA ALA A 64 -1.42 -11.89 2.08
C ALA A 64 -1.69 -10.41 1.75
N ILE A 65 -1.25 -9.95 0.58
CA ILE A 65 -1.35 -8.55 0.16
C ILE A 65 -2.82 -8.14 -0.02
N ALA A 66 -3.65 -9.00 -0.62
CA ALA A 66 -5.08 -8.75 -0.77
C ALA A 66 -5.81 -8.71 0.58
N GLY A 67 -5.35 -9.50 1.57
CA GLY A 67 -5.89 -9.53 2.92
C GLY A 67 -5.59 -8.28 3.76
N PHE A 68 -4.65 -7.42 3.36
CA PHE A 68 -4.31 -6.21 4.09
C PHE A 68 -5.31 -5.05 3.91
N GLY A 69 -6.31 -5.18 3.06
CA GLY A 69 -7.34 -4.15 2.85
C GLY A 69 -6.90 -3.04 1.89
N ASP A 70 -7.36 -1.81 2.13
CA ASP A 70 -7.01 -0.63 1.30
C ASP A 70 -5.49 -0.38 1.33
N ARG A 71 -4.92 -0.15 0.15
CA ARG A 71 -3.48 0.07 -0.07
C ARG A 71 -3.19 1.45 -0.65
N LEU A 72 -4.12 2.40 -0.55
CA LEU A 72 -3.85 3.82 -0.80
C LEU A 72 -2.71 4.30 0.12
N PRO A 73 -1.76 5.13 -0.37
CA PRO A 73 -0.67 5.61 0.47
C PRO A 73 -1.18 6.31 1.73
N GLY A 74 -0.60 5.98 2.88
CA GLY A 74 -1.03 6.45 4.21
C GLY A 74 -2.14 5.63 4.87
N SER A 75 -2.70 4.62 4.20
CA SER A 75 -3.66 3.67 4.80
C SER A 75 -2.95 2.58 5.62
N ALA A 76 -3.67 1.95 6.56
CA ALA A 76 -3.12 0.84 7.35
C ALA A 76 -2.75 -0.39 6.50
N GLY A 77 -3.49 -0.67 5.42
CA GLY A 77 -3.15 -1.78 4.52
C GLY A 77 -1.92 -1.49 3.67
N TYR A 78 -1.69 -0.23 3.28
CA TYR A 78 -0.44 0.20 2.66
C TYR A 78 0.77 -0.05 3.57
N GLU A 79 0.69 0.35 4.84
CA GLU A 79 1.76 0.14 5.82
C GLU A 79 2.06 -1.35 6.03
N ARG A 80 1.02 -2.17 6.19
CA ARG A 80 1.17 -3.64 6.30
C ARG A 80 1.78 -4.26 5.05
N THR A 81 1.39 -3.78 3.87
CA THR A 81 1.97 -4.25 2.58
C THR A 81 3.45 -3.89 2.49
N ARG A 82 3.83 -2.66 2.88
CA ARG A 82 5.24 -2.24 2.93
C ARG A 82 6.05 -3.14 3.86
N ASP A 83 5.55 -3.40 5.06
CA ASP A 83 6.26 -4.20 6.06
C ASP A 83 6.39 -5.66 5.62
N TYR A 84 5.34 -6.22 5.00
CA TYR A 84 5.38 -7.54 4.38
C TYR A 84 6.46 -7.61 3.29
N LEU A 85 6.45 -6.68 2.34
CA LEU A 85 7.42 -6.66 1.24
C LEU A 85 8.86 -6.50 1.76
N ARG A 86 9.07 -5.63 2.75
CA ARG A 86 10.38 -5.46 3.39
C ARG A 86 10.88 -6.79 3.98
N ALA A 87 10.02 -7.51 4.69
CA ALA A 87 10.37 -8.79 5.29
C ALA A 87 10.68 -9.86 4.23
N GLN A 88 9.87 -9.97 3.17
CA GLN A 88 10.12 -10.92 2.08
C GLN A 88 11.41 -10.62 1.34
N LEU A 89 11.68 -9.35 1.03
CA LEU A 89 12.90 -8.94 0.32
C LEU A 89 14.16 -9.13 1.17
N ALA A 90 14.09 -8.82 2.47
CA ALA A 90 15.21 -8.98 3.39
C ALA A 90 15.61 -10.45 3.61
N ALA A 91 14.68 -11.40 3.39
CA ALA A 91 14.94 -12.83 3.47
C ALA A 91 15.65 -13.39 2.22
N LEU A 92 15.75 -12.62 1.13
CA LEU A 92 16.38 -13.08 -0.10
C LEU A 92 17.91 -13.04 0.01
N PRO A 93 18.62 -14.09 -0.47
CA PRO A 93 20.08 -14.12 -0.44
C PRO A 93 20.66 -13.08 -1.39
N GLY A 94 21.65 -12.31 -0.91
CA GLY A 94 22.38 -11.33 -1.71
C GLY A 94 21.61 -10.04 -2.02
N VAL A 95 20.49 -9.79 -1.34
CA VAL A 95 19.68 -8.58 -1.51
C VAL A 95 19.94 -7.58 -0.38
N GLU A 96 20.24 -6.33 -0.76
CA GLU A 96 20.27 -5.19 0.16
C GLU A 96 18.96 -4.42 0.04
N VAL A 97 18.18 -4.31 1.12
CA VAL A 97 16.94 -3.55 1.14
C VAL A 97 17.21 -2.11 1.56
N ARG A 98 16.79 -1.14 0.74
CA ARG A 98 16.85 0.30 1.04
C ARG A 98 15.47 0.92 0.95
N GLU A 99 15.23 1.89 1.84
CA GLU A 99 13.99 2.65 1.86
C GLU A 99 14.21 4.08 1.40
N HIS A 100 13.27 4.56 0.59
CA HIS A 100 13.21 5.96 0.19
C HIS A 100 11.84 6.52 0.58
N ALA A 101 11.85 7.38 1.59
CA ALA A 101 10.66 8.10 2.02
C ALA A 101 10.56 9.43 1.27
N PHE A 102 9.36 9.76 0.82
CA PHE A 102 9.03 11.04 0.22
C PHE A 102 7.55 11.36 0.49
N ASP A 103 7.25 12.64 0.62
CA ASP A 103 5.89 13.09 0.86
C ASP A 103 5.09 13.11 -0.45
N VAL A 104 3.86 12.60 -0.39
CA VAL A 104 2.91 12.63 -1.50
C VAL A 104 1.59 13.21 -1.04
N MET A 105 0.97 14.01 -1.90
CA MET A 105 -0.40 14.47 -1.69
C MET A 105 -1.36 13.36 -2.12
N VAL A 106 -2.20 12.91 -1.19
CA VAL A 106 -3.19 11.85 -1.44
C VAL A 106 -4.59 12.39 -1.15
N PRO A 107 -5.56 12.19 -2.07
CA PRO A 107 -6.93 12.57 -1.80
C PRO A 107 -7.53 11.73 -0.67
N ARG A 108 -8.19 12.39 0.28
CA ARG A 108 -8.95 11.72 1.35
C ARG A 108 -10.43 11.98 1.15
N THR A 109 -11.22 10.92 1.08
CA THR A 109 -12.69 11.01 1.04
C THR A 109 -13.20 11.05 2.48
N ASP A 110 -13.65 12.22 2.93
CA ASP A 110 -14.27 12.37 4.25
C ASP A 110 -15.73 11.91 4.26
N ARG A 111 -16.46 12.20 3.18
CA ARG A 111 -17.87 11.81 3.02
C ARG A 111 -18.25 11.71 1.55
N ALA A 112 -18.97 10.65 1.21
CA ALA A 112 -19.55 10.45 -0.12
C ALA A 112 -20.89 9.72 0.02
N ALA A 113 -22.00 10.45 -0.14
CA ALA A 113 -23.33 9.90 0.03
C ALA A 113 -24.34 10.57 -0.91
N LEU A 114 -25.37 9.82 -1.31
CA LEU A 114 -26.57 10.32 -1.98
C LEU A 114 -27.72 10.31 -0.98
N ARG A 115 -28.41 11.45 -0.85
CA ARG A 115 -29.59 11.59 0.00
C ARG A 115 -30.83 11.80 -0.88
N PHE A 116 -31.86 10.99 -0.64
CA PHE A 116 -33.13 11.04 -1.34
C PHE A 116 -34.14 11.92 -0.60
N ALA A 117 -35.18 12.37 -1.32
CA ALA A 117 -36.23 13.23 -0.77
C ALA A 117 -37.06 12.54 0.34
N ASP A 118 -37.13 11.22 0.32
CA ASP A 118 -37.79 10.39 1.34
C ASP A 118 -36.93 10.18 2.60
N GLY A 119 -35.77 10.82 2.69
CA GLY A 119 -34.86 10.74 3.83
C GLY A 119 -33.88 9.57 3.79
N ARG A 120 -33.97 8.66 2.80
CA ARG A 120 -32.97 7.60 2.64
C ARG A 120 -31.61 8.20 2.26
N GLU A 121 -30.56 7.62 2.80
CA GLU A 121 -29.18 7.95 2.45
C GLU A 121 -28.43 6.67 2.07
N VAL A 122 -27.66 6.74 0.97
CA VAL A 122 -26.80 5.64 0.53
C VAL A 122 -25.38 6.15 0.38
N ASN A 123 -24.43 5.39 0.92
CA ASN A 123 -23.01 5.66 0.72
C ASN A 123 -22.64 5.36 -0.74
N VAL A 124 -21.83 6.23 -1.32
CA VAL A 124 -21.30 6.05 -2.68
C VAL A 124 -19.80 6.11 -2.67
N ALA A 125 -19.16 5.40 -3.60
CA ALA A 125 -17.72 5.49 -3.78
C ALA A 125 -17.37 6.67 -4.70
N ALA A 126 -16.42 7.49 -4.30
CA ALA A 126 -15.83 8.48 -5.18
C ALA A 126 -15.08 7.76 -6.32
N PHE A 127 -15.43 8.06 -7.57
CA PHE A 127 -14.84 7.41 -8.73
C PHE A 127 -13.39 7.86 -8.95
N TRP A 128 -12.41 7.02 -8.58
CA TRP A 128 -10.99 7.31 -8.72
C TRP A 128 -10.37 6.47 -9.85
N PRO A 129 -9.48 7.02 -10.70
CA PRO A 129 -8.99 8.40 -10.73
C PRO A 129 -9.81 9.31 -11.68
N ALA A 130 -10.32 10.44 -11.18
CA ALA A 130 -10.87 11.52 -12.00
C ALA A 130 -9.78 12.51 -12.44
N HIS A 131 -8.69 11.99 -13.03
CA HIS A 131 -7.47 12.75 -13.37
C HIS A 131 -6.99 13.63 -12.19
N VAL A 132 -6.77 14.93 -12.41
CA VAL A 132 -6.19 15.88 -11.45
C VAL A 132 -7.25 16.45 -10.49
N ARG A 133 -8.55 16.26 -10.76
CA ARG A 133 -9.61 16.87 -9.93
C ARG A 133 -10.15 15.87 -8.92
N LEU A 134 -10.29 16.36 -7.69
CA LEU A 134 -11.00 15.64 -6.65
C LEU A 134 -12.49 15.56 -7.01
N ASN A 135 -13.12 14.44 -6.67
CA ASN A 135 -14.58 14.30 -6.68
C ASN A 135 -15.17 15.06 -5.48
N ALA A 136 -15.04 16.38 -5.48
CA ALA A 136 -15.52 17.24 -4.41
C ALA A 136 -16.77 18.00 -4.87
N THR A 137 -17.80 17.97 -4.03
CA THR A 137 -18.95 18.88 -4.14
C THR A 137 -18.70 20.12 -3.28
N PRO A 138 -19.42 21.24 -3.49
CA PRO A 138 -19.45 22.34 -2.53
C PRO A 138 -19.83 21.83 -1.13
N ALA A 139 -19.53 22.59 -0.06
CA ALA A 139 -19.84 22.17 1.31
C ALA A 139 -21.33 21.83 1.54
N GLY A 140 -22.24 22.49 0.82
CA GLY A 140 -23.69 22.21 0.85
C GLY A 140 -24.14 21.01 0.00
N GLY A 141 -23.23 20.38 -0.74
CA GLY A 141 -23.51 19.31 -1.70
C GLY A 141 -24.06 19.83 -3.04
N LEU A 142 -24.60 18.90 -3.82
CA LEU A 142 -25.35 19.16 -5.05
C LEU A 142 -26.76 18.59 -4.88
N ALA A 143 -27.75 19.28 -5.44
CA ALA A 143 -29.15 18.85 -5.40
C ALA A 143 -29.76 18.95 -6.81
N GLY A 144 -30.61 17.98 -7.15
CA GLY A 144 -31.26 17.89 -8.45
C GLY A 144 -31.94 16.54 -8.63
N LYS A 145 -32.68 16.37 -9.73
CA LYS A 145 -33.24 15.07 -10.09
C LYS A 145 -32.12 14.15 -10.58
N LEU A 146 -32.23 12.87 -10.30
CA LEU A 146 -31.39 11.87 -10.96
C LEU A 146 -31.92 11.67 -12.39
N VAL A 147 -31.06 11.88 -13.39
CA VAL A 147 -31.39 11.71 -14.80
C VAL A 147 -30.49 10.65 -15.39
N TYR A 148 -31.06 9.53 -15.80
CA TYR A 148 -30.30 8.47 -16.45
C TYR A 148 -29.89 8.92 -17.86
N ALA A 149 -28.57 8.90 -18.11
CA ALA A 149 -27.96 9.38 -19.34
C ALA A 149 -27.23 8.26 -20.12
N GLY A 150 -27.32 7.01 -19.67
CA GLY A 150 -26.75 5.84 -20.37
C GLY A 150 -25.25 6.01 -20.64
N ASP A 151 -24.87 5.84 -21.90
CA ASP A 151 -23.51 5.93 -22.46
C ASP A 151 -23.03 7.36 -22.75
N CYS A 152 -23.86 8.37 -22.48
CA CYS A 152 -23.62 9.78 -22.78
C CYS A 152 -23.43 10.11 -24.27
N GLU A 153 -23.99 9.33 -25.20
CA GLU A 153 -23.97 9.70 -26.62
C GLU A 153 -24.81 10.96 -26.87
N TYR A 154 -24.22 11.94 -27.59
CA TYR A 154 -24.76 13.29 -27.70
C TYR A 154 -26.18 13.34 -28.30
N ASP A 155 -26.46 12.49 -29.29
CA ASP A 155 -27.76 12.37 -29.95
C ASP A 155 -28.84 11.71 -29.06
N LYS A 156 -28.43 10.95 -28.04
CA LYS A 156 -29.32 10.35 -27.03
C LYS A 156 -29.61 11.28 -25.86
N LEU A 157 -28.83 12.34 -25.67
CA LEU A 157 -29.00 13.29 -24.56
C LEU A 157 -30.07 14.34 -24.88
N LYS A 158 -31.16 14.36 -24.09
CA LYS A 158 -32.20 15.39 -24.19
C LYS A 158 -31.69 16.70 -23.51
N PRO A 159 -31.52 17.83 -24.23
CA PRO A 159 -30.83 19.01 -23.67
C PRO A 159 -31.51 19.64 -22.44
N LEU A 160 -32.83 19.64 -22.39
CA LEU A 160 -33.63 20.26 -21.31
C LEU A 160 -33.65 19.44 -20.01
N SER A 161 -33.24 18.16 -20.03
CA SER A 161 -33.33 17.31 -18.84
C SER A 161 -32.09 17.40 -17.92
N LEU A 162 -30.93 17.83 -18.41
CA LEU A 162 -29.68 17.73 -17.64
C LEU A 162 -29.32 18.98 -16.82
N ARG A 163 -29.72 20.17 -17.28
CA ARG A 163 -29.33 21.43 -16.60
C ARG A 163 -29.90 21.47 -15.17
N GLY A 164 -29.01 21.61 -14.19
CA GLY A 164 -29.37 21.68 -12.77
C GLY A 164 -29.77 20.33 -12.15
N ASN A 165 -29.60 19.23 -12.88
CA ASN A 165 -29.87 17.87 -12.41
C ASN A 165 -28.55 17.08 -12.26
N ILE A 166 -28.65 15.88 -11.68
CA ILE A 166 -27.53 14.98 -11.45
C ILE A 166 -27.64 13.84 -12.46
N ALA A 167 -26.66 13.75 -13.36
CA ALA A 167 -26.62 12.68 -14.36
C ALA A 167 -26.18 11.35 -13.74
N VAL A 168 -26.85 10.27 -14.11
CA VAL A 168 -26.46 8.89 -13.79
C VAL A 168 -26.00 8.24 -15.09
N VAL A 169 -24.75 7.82 -15.13
CA VAL A 169 -24.06 7.38 -16.35
C VAL A 169 -23.52 5.96 -16.18
N GLU A 170 -23.46 5.21 -17.27
CA GLU A 170 -22.87 3.89 -17.28
C GLU A 170 -21.33 3.97 -17.19
N PRO A 171 -20.70 3.03 -16.47
CA PRO A 171 -19.25 2.94 -16.44
C PRO A 171 -18.73 2.64 -17.86
N GLY A 172 -17.89 3.54 -18.39
CA GLY A 172 -17.36 3.43 -19.75
C GLY A 172 -18.08 4.25 -20.81
N ALA A 173 -19.11 5.03 -20.41
CA ALA A 173 -19.68 6.08 -21.23
C ALA A 173 -18.57 6.97 -21.84
N ARG A 174 -18.56 7.09 -23.17
CA ARG A 174 -17.64 7.95 -23.90
C ARG A 174 -18.50 8.90 -24.69
N GLY A 175 -18.63 10.14 -24.23
CA GLY A 175 -19.20 11.19 -25.06
C GLY A 175 -18.33 11.32 -26.31
N ARG A 176 -18.77 10.70 -27.40
CA ARG A 176 -18.17 10.82 -28.73
C ARG A 176 -18.89 11.91 -29.50
#